data_AF-A0A349CY13-F1
#
_entry.id   AF-A0A349CY13-F1
#
_cell.length_a   1.000
_cell.length_b   1.000
_cell.length_c   1.000
_cell.angle_alpha   90.00
_cell.angle_beta   90.00
_cell.angle_gamma   90.00
#
_symmetry.space_group_name_H-M   'P 1'
#
loop_
_entity.id
_entity.type
_entity.pdbx_description
1 polymer ?
#
loop_
_entity_poly.entity_id
_entity_poly.type
_entity_poly.pdbx_seq_one_letter_code
_entity_poly.pdbx_strand_id
1 'polypeptide(L)'
;TAMSALRRAWEAEHGRGTVVGLAPSAVAAQVLAGDLGIATENTAKWWEIHERTRATFRAGQLVIVDEASLAGTLSLDRITALAAEAGAKVLLVGDYAQLQSVDAGGAFSLLVHDRGDAPELVDVHRFVNPWEKTASLGLRHGHTEVIDTYMEHGRVTGGETEAMIDAAYTAWRTDTVAGRATVLVTDSNESVRELNQRARTDLILDGTIGGTREVELHDGSHAAAGEKVITRRNDRRLRAGRSWVRNGDRWTVTDIRDDGSVTLRRTGRKWGGSVVLPADYAAEHLDLGYAVTSYRAQGITTDTSHVLVDPSMTRENLYVALTRGRDANRAYVATDKPDDSHQGPHPSDNTDATARNVLFGVLQNVSAELSAHETIAAEQDAWANIGQFAAEYETIAAAAQHDRWALLVRASVLTDDEADAAISSPAFGALTAELRRAEANHHDIETLLPRLARTRGFSDADDIAAVLHSRVTRATARPAGSGRVRKTPQLIAGLIPEAIGTMSAELRQALTERRDLIETRAAALLDAALTENQGWTKALGTPPKDAKTAATWRRLARTVAAYRDRYGITDIIPLGAPGEDDAQKIDAARARAALDRARDLARGPGEEPQRRAGREPVRRSL
;
A
#
# COMPACT_ATOMS: atom_id res chain seq x y z
N THR A 1 26.18 6.69 -18.10
CA THR A 1 24.83 6.69 -17.50
C THR A 1 23.92 7.62 -18.30
N ALA A 2 22.60 7.43 -18.22
CA ALA A 2 21.62 8.34 -18.85
C ALA A 2 21.86 9.81 -18.43
N MET A 3 22.18 10.01 -17.15
CA MET A 3 22.51 11.34 -16.61
C MET A 3 23.74 11.98 -17.25
N SER A 4 24.78 11.20 -17.52
CA SER A 4 25.98 11.70 -18.22
C SER A 4 25.65 12.13 -19.65
N ALA A 5 24.77 11.39 -20.35
CA ALA A 5 24.32 11.74 -21.70
C ALA A 5 23.48 13.02 -21.68
N LEU A 6 22.54 13.14 -20.73
CA LEU A 6 21.73 14.35 -20.54
C LEU A 6 22.61 15.57 -20.27
N ARG A 7 23.58 15.47 -19.37
CA ARG A 7 24.53 16.57 -19.11
C ARG A 7 25.21 17.03 -20.38
N ARG A 8 25.77 16.08 -21.16
CA ARG A 8 26.50 16.40 -22.39
C ARG A 8 25.60 17.09 -23.42
N ALA A 9 24.36 16.63 -23.57
CA ALA A 9 23.38 17.24 -24.45
C ALA A 9 23.04 18.67 -24.00
N TRP A 10 22.74 18.86 -22.71
CA TRP A 10 22.40 20.17 -22.16
C TRP A 10 23.54 21.17 -22.29
N GLU A 11 24.78 20.77 -21.93
CA GLU A 11 25.95 21.65 -22.03
C GLU A 11 26.36 21.96 -23.48
N ALA A 12 26.01 21.10 -24.44
CA ALA A 12 26.23 21.38 -25.86
C ALA A 12 25.33 22.50 -26.39
N GLU A 13 24.12 22.61 -25.84
CA GLU A 13 23.13 23.62 -26.26
C GLU A 13 23.23 24.91 -25.44
N HIS A 14 23.39 24.80 -24.11
CA HIS A 14 23.33 25.93 -23.18
C HIS A 14 24.71 26.38 -22.70
N GLY A 15 25.77 25.66 -23.06
CA GLY A 15 27.16 25.97 -22.70
C GLY A 15 27.66 25.19 -21.48
N ARG A 16 28.99 25.13 -21.32
CA ARG A 16 29.64 24.37 -20.24
C ARG A 16 29.34 24.97 -18.86
N GLY A 17 29.12 24.11 -17.87
CA GLY A 17 28.83 24.54 -16.50
C GLY A 17 27.39 24.98 -16.26
N THR A 18 26.48 24.70 -17.19
CA THR A 18 25.04 24.97 -17.02
C THR A 18 24.30 23.88 -16.25
N VAL A 19 24.97 22.79 -15.89
CA VAL A 19 24.36 21.69 -15.13
C VAL A 19 24.79 21.75 -13.67
N VAL A 20 23.83 21.70 -12.76
CA VAL A 20 24.01 21.65 -11.31
C VAL A 20 23.43 20.33 -10.81
N GLY A 21 24.22 19.54 -10.09
CA GLY A 21 23.74 18.30 -9.47
C GLY A 21 23.58 18.45 -7.96
N LEU A 22 22.42 18.04 -7.44
CA LEU A 22 22.06 18.04 -6.04
C LEU A 22 21.57 16.64 -5.62
N ALA A 23 21.76 16.28 -4.35
CA ALA A 23 21.15 15.09 -3.76
C ALA A 23 20.91 15.27 -2.25
N PRO A 24 19.92 14.60 -1.63
CA PRO A 24 19.63 14.75 -0.20
C PRO A 24 20.74 14.26 0.74
N SER A 25 21.54 13.28 0.31
CA SER A 25 22.64 12.73 1.11
C SER A 25 24.00 13.02 0.49
N ALA A 26 25.03 13.11 1.33
CA ALA A 26 26.39 13.37 0.84
C ALA A 26 26.97 12.17 0.04
N VAL A 27 26.52 10.95 0.34
CA VAL A 27 26.90 9.73 -0.40
C VAL A 27 26.25 9.74 -1.79
N ALA A 28 24.94 10.02 -1.86
CA ALA A 28 24.22 10.16 -3.14
C ALA A 28 24.82 11.28 -4.00
N ALA A 29 25.13 12.43 -3.40
CA ALA A 29 25.82 13.51 -4.11
C ALA A 29 27.15 13.01 -4.70
N GLN A 30 27.96 12.28 -3.94
CA GLN A 30 29.22 11.73 -4.48
C GLN A 30 29.00 10.78 -5.67
N VAL A 31 28.00 9.90 -5.59
CA VAL A 31 27.65 8.98 -6.67
C VAL A 31 27.26 9.78 -7.92
N LEU A 32 26.36 10.76 -7.75
CA LEU A 32 25.95 11.67 -8.82
C LEU A 32 27.13 12.44 -9.43
N ALA A 33 28.09 12.89 -8.60
CA ALA A 33 29.31 13.54 -9.09
C ALA A 33 30.16 12.61 -9.96
N GLY A 34 30.27 11.33 -9.56
CA GLY A 34 30.95 10.31 -10.36
C GLY A 34 30.28 10.09 -11.70
N ASP A 35 28.95 10.00 -11.71
CA ASP A 35 28.15 9.73 -12.90
C ASP A 35 28.11 10.90 -13.89
N LEU A 36 27.96 12.12 -13.37
CA LEU A 36 27.96 13.33 -14.18
C LEU A 36 29.38 13.75 -14.58
N GLY A 37 30.38 13.50 -13.73
CA GLY A 37 31.75 14.00 -13.90
C GLY A 37 31.89 15.50 -13.57
N ILE A 38 31.01 16.04 -12.73
CA ILE A 38 31.02 17.43 -12.24
C ILE A 38 30.91 17.44 -10.71
N ALA A 39 31.16 18.59 -10.09
CA ALA A 39 30.88 18.76 -8.68
C ALA A 39 29.37 18.78 -8.44
N THR A 40 28.93 18.06 -7.41
CA THR A 40 27.55 18.01 -6.94
C THR A 40 27.54 18.26 -5.45
N GLU A 41 26.40 18.70 -4.93
CA GLU A 41 26.30 19.08 -3.52
C GLU A 41 25.09 18.47 -2.84
N ASN A 42 25.20 18.34 -1.52
CA ASN A 42 24.07 18.01 -0.69
C ASN A 42 23.06 19.19 -0.72
N THR A 43 21.75 18.90 -0.82
CA THR A 43 20.69 19.93 -0.89
C THR A 43 20.73 20.91 0.28
N ALA A 44 20.94 20.44 1.52
CA ALA A 44 21.04 21.28 2.71
C ALA A 44 22.29 22.17 2.67
N LYS A 45 23.43 21.65 2.20
CA LYS A 45 24.64 22.46 2.03
C LYS A 45 24.44 23.54 0.96
N TRP A 46 23.82 23.18 -0.16
CA TRP A 46 23.52 24.14 -1.23
C TRP A 46 22.63 25.26 -0.70
N TRP A 47 21.59 24.91 0.06
CA TRP A 47 20.70 25.87 0.72
C TRP A 47 21.46 26.81 1.67
N GLU A 48 22.32 26.29 2.53
CA GLU A 48 23.14 27.11 3.44
C GLU A 48 24.05 28.09 2.68
N ILE A 49 24.65 27.64 1.56
CA ILE A 49 25.46 28.51 0.70
C ILE A 49 24.59 29.61 0.09
N HIS A 50 23.40 29.26 -0.39
CA HIS A 50 22.45 30.22 -0.93
C HIS A 50 22.05 31.27 0.11
N GLU A 51 21.70 30.88 1.33
CA GLU A 51 21.32 31.83 2.38
C GLU A 51 22.46 32.78 2.75
N ARG A 52 23.69 32.25 2.88
CA ARG A 52 24.85 33.05 3.29
C ARG A 52 25.37 33.97 2.19
N THR A 53 25.37 33.52 0.94
CA THR A 53 26.05 34.21 -0.16
C THR A 53 25.10 34.82 -1.19
N ARG A 54 23.81 34.46 -1.14
CA ARG A 54 22.80 34.73 -2.18
C ARG A 54 23.17 34.20 -3.57
N ALA A 55 24.21 33.36 -3.67
CA ALA A 55 24.50 32.62 -4.88
C ALA A 55 23.33 31.67 -5.18
N THR A 56 22.73 31.82 -6.36
CA THR A 56 21.56 31.06 -6.79
C THR A 56 21.76 30.52 -8.20
N PHE A 57 20.72 29.89 -8.74
CA PHE A 57 20.68 29.41 -10.11
C PHE A 57 20.69 30.57 -11.12
N ARG A 58 20.93 30.24 -12.39
CA ARG A 58 20.98 31.17 -13.52
C ARG A 58 20.06 30.67 -14.63
N ALA A 59 19.58 31.60 -15.46
CA ALA A 59 18.78 31.27 -16.62
C ALA A 59 19.50 30.26 -17.53
N GLY A 60 18.75 29.27 -18.03
CA GLY A 60 19.30 28.21 -18.90
C GLY A 60 20.11 27.12 -18.18
N GLN A 61 20.14 27.12 -16.83
CA GLN A 61 20.71 26.00 -16.09
C GLN A 61 19.75 24.82 -15.98
N LEU A 62 20.32 23.62 -15.89
CA LEU A 62 19.62 22.39 -15.52
C LEU A 62 20.04 21.97 -14.11
N VAL A 63 19.10 21.95 -13.19
CA VAL A 63 19.26 21.48 -11.82
C VAL A 63 18.75 20.04 -11.74
N ILE A 64 19.66 19.10 -11.56
CA ILE A 64 19.34 17.68 -11.37
C ILE A 64 19.31 17.41 -9.87
N VAL A 65 18.16 16.97 -9.35
CA VAL A 65 18.04 16.49 -7.97
C VAL A 65 17.90 14.97 -8.02
N ASP A 66 18.97 14.26 -7.67
CA ASP A 66 19.00 12.79 -7.64
C ASP A 66 18.57 12.26 -6.27
N GLU A 67 18.07 11.03 -6.22
CA GLU A 67 17.40 10.43 -5.06
C GLU A 67 16.28 11.33 -4.50
N ALA A 68 15.45 11.89 -5.40
CA ALA A 68 14.40 12.84 -5.06
C ALA A 68 13.33 12.29 -4.11
N SER A 69 13.15 10.96 -4.03
CA SER A 69 12.25 10.32 -3.05
C SER A 69 12.68 10.58 -1.61
N LEU A 70 13.98 10.75 -1.36
CA LEU A 70 14.54 11.08 -0.04
C LEU A 70 14.52 12.57 0.29
N ALA A 71 14.20 13.43 -0.67
CA ALA A 71 14.16 14.87 -0.45
C ALA A 71 12.88 15.27 0.27
N GLY A 72 13.01 16.01 1.37
CA GLY A 72 11.84 16.57 2.06
C GLY A 72 11.11 17.59 1.18
N THR A 73 9.79 17.66 1.33
CA THR A 73 8.89 18.50 0.54
C THR A 73 9.30 19.97 0.53
N LEU A 74 9.65 20.53 1.69
CA LEU A 74 10.11 21.92 1.79
C LEU A 74 11.47 22.16 1.10
N SER A 75 12.33 21.15 1.05
CA SER A 75 13.61 21.27 0.34
C SER A 75 13.38 21.33 -1.17
N LEU A 76 12.49 20.49 -1.70
CA LEU A 76 12.10 20.51 -3.11
C LEU A 76 11.38 21.80 -3.49
N ASP A 77 10.45 22.28 -2.66
CA ASP A 77 9.75 23.56 -2.86
C ASP A 77 10.73 24.74 -2.99
N ARG A 78 11.66 24.88 -2.04
CA ARG A 78 12.67 25.95 -2.08
C ARG A 78 13.57 25.88 -3.32
N ILE A 79 14.05 24.69 -3.68
CA ILE A 79 14.92 24.51 -4.85
C ILE A 79 14.16 24.82 -6.13
N THR A 80 12.93 24.34 -6.27
CA THR A 80 12.10 24.53 -7.47
C THR A 80 11.63 25.97 -7.62
N ALA A 81 11.25 26.64 -6.53
CA ALA A 81 10.90 28.07 -6.52
C ALA A 81 12.07 28.94 -7.00
N LEU A 82 13.27 28.76 -6.42
CA LEU A 82 14.46 29.51 -6.83
C LEU A 82 14.89 29.21 -8.27
N ALA A 83 14.73 27.96 -8.72
CA ALA A 83 15.02 27.60 -10.11
C ALA A 83 14.03 28.26 -11.07
N ALA A 84 12.74 28.29 -10.73
CA ALA A 84 11.72 28.96 -11.52
C ALA A 84 11.96 30.47 -11.63
N GLU A 85 12.26 31.13 -10.50
CA GLU A 85 12.62 32.56 -10.48
C GLU A 85 13.84 32.88 -11.34
N ALA A 86 14.84 32.00 -11.35
CA ALA A 86 16.05 32.17 -12.14
C ALA A 86 15.87 31.82 -13.63
N GLY A 87 14.76 31.20 -14.04
CA GLY A 87 14.59 30.66 -15.40
C GLY A 87 15.45 29.41 -15.66
N ALA A 88 15.71 28.61 -14.61
CA ALA A 88 16.38 27.32 -14.68
C ALA A 88 15.37 26.17 -14.75
N LYS A 89 15.77 25.05 -15.34
CA LYS A 89 14.98 23.81 -15.40
C LYS A 89 15.37 22.89 -14.25
N VAL A 90 14.38 22.34 -13.53
CA VAL A 90 14.62 21.28 -12.54
C VAL A 90 14.25 19.92 -13.12
N LEU A 91 15.12 18.94 -12.93
CA LEU A 91 14.86 17.53 -13.19
C LEU A 91 14.99 16.77 -11.86
N LEU A 92 13.87 16.23 -11.38
CA LEU A 92 13.86 15.32 -10.25
C LEU A 92 14.10 13.90 -10.77
N VAL A 93 15.06 13.20 -10.18
CA VAL A 93 15.43 11.83 -10.51
C VAL A 93 15.35 11.00 -9.23
N GLY A 94 14.65 9.88 -9.28
CA GLY A 94 14.45 9.02 -8.12
C GLY A 94 13.45 7.92 -8.43
N ASP A 95 13.21 7.06 -7.44
CA ASP A 95 12.23 5.98 -7.51
C ASP A 95 11.18 6.21 -6.43
N TYR A 96 9.95 6.55 -6.84
CA TYR A 96 8.87 6.94 -5.92
C TYR A 96 8.43 5.79 -4.99
N ALA A 97 8.72 4.55 -5.38
CA ALA A 97 8.43 3.35 -4.62
C ALA A 97 9.57 2.93 -3.67
N GLN A 98 10.69 3.67 -3.63
CA GLN A 98 11.70 3.52 -2.59
C GLN A 98 11.32 4.31 -1.34
N LEU A 99 12.19 4.28 -0.33
CA LEU A 99 12.01 5.00 0.90
C LEU A 99 11.85 6.50 0.65
N GLN A 100 10.94 7.08 1.42
CA GLN A 100 10.68 8.50 1.45
C GLN A 100 11.65 9.22 2.39
N SER A 101 11.60 10.55 2.37
CA SER A 101 12.34 11.38 3.31
C SER A 101 11.98 11.04 4.77
N VAL A 102 12.95 11.22 5.66
CA VAL A 102 12.72 11.20 7.12
C VAL A 102 12.03 12.49 7.57
N ASP A 103 12.23 13.58 6.84
CA ASP A 103 11.43 14.81 7.00
C ASP A 103 10.07 14.64 6.30
N ALA A 104 9.18 15.64 6.40
CA ALA A 104 7.90 15.64 5.68
C ALA A 104 8.09 15.36 4.17
N GLY A 105 7.68 14.16 3.74
CA GLY A 105 7.95 13.59 2.43
C GLY A 105 6.79 13.72 1.44
N GLY A 106 6.76 12.84 0.44
CA GLY A 106 5.63 12.68 -0.49
C GLY A 106 5.66 13.55 -1.75
N ALA A 107 6.35 14.71 -1.77
CA ALA A 107 6.32 15.61 -2.93
C ALA A 107 6.77 15.00 -4.25
N PHE A 108 7.82 14.16 -4.25
CA PHE A 108 8.26 13.48 -5.47
C PHE A 108 7.20 12.48 -5.97
N SER A 109 6.61 11.69 -5.06
CA SER A 109 5.55 10.73 -5.41
C SER A 109 4.31 11.44 -5.96
N LEU A 110 3.88 12.52 -5.30
CA LEU A 110 2.78 13.37 -5.76
C LEU A 110 3.02 13.85 -7.19
N LEU A 111 4.22 14.38 -7.49
CA LEU A 111 4.56 14.88 -8.82
C LEU A 111 4.59 13.77 -9.88
N VAL A 112 4.98 12.54 -9.51
CA VAL A 112 4.95 11.41 -10.43
C VAL A 112 3.52 10.95 -10.69
N HIS A 113 2.67 10.90 -9.66
CA HIS A 113 1.27 10.47 -9.79
C HIS A 113 0.38 11.49 -10.51
N ASP A 114 0.59 12.79 -10.26
CA ASP A 114 -0.19 13.87 -10.89
C ASP A 114 0.17 14.08 -12.38
N ARG A 115 1.38 13.68 -12.78
CA ARG A 115 1.88 13.86 -14.14
C ARG A 115 1.71 12.61 -14.99
N GLY A 116 0.81 12.67 -15.97
CA GLY A 116 0.68 11.64 -17.01
C GLY A 116 1.87 11.51 -17.97
N ASP A 117 2.87 12.39 -17.87
CA ASP A 117 4.04 12.45 -18.77
C ASP A 117 5.39 12.13 -18.08
N ALA A 118 5.37 11.65 -16.83
CA ALA A 118 6.58 11.31 -16.09
C ALA A 118 7.36 10.18 -16.78
N PRO A 119 8.60 10.41 -17.28
CA PRO A 119 9.35 9.37 -17.96
C PRO A 119 9.84 8.31 -16.97
N GLU A 120 9.65 7.04 -17.31
CA GLU A 120 10.10 5.90 -16.51
C GLU A 120 11.12 5.03 -17.25
N LEU A 121 12.18 4.64 -16.55
CA LEU A 121 13.15 3.67 -17.03
C LEU A 121 12.77 2.28 -16.51
N VAL A 122 12.26 1.42 -17.40
CA VAL A 122 11.77 0.09 -17.04
C VAL A 122 12.84 -1.01 -17.07
N ASP A 123 13.98 -0.76 -17.72
CA ASP A 123 15.06 -1.74 -17.88
C ASP A 123 16.01 -1.78 -16.68
N VAL A 124 15.96 -2.88 -15.91
CA VAL A 124 16.82 -3.09 -14.75
C VAL A 124 18.14 -3.76 -15.15
N HIS A 125 19.24 -3.01 -15.13
CA HIS A 125 20.56 -3.52 -15.54
C HIS A 125 21.39 -4.16 -14.41
N ARG A 126 21.05 -3.91 -13.13
CA ARG A 126 21.94 -4.28 -12.01
C ARG A 126 21.98 -5.77 -11.66
N PHE A 127 20.90 -6.51 -11.93
CA PHE A 127 20.79 -7.92 -11.54
C PHE A 127 21.42 -8.85 -12.58
N VAL A 128 22.06 -9.91 -12.11
CA VAL A 128 22.57 -11.00 -12.95
C VAL A 128 21.43 -11.90 -13.44
N ASN A 129 20.47 -12.20 -12.55
CA ASN A 129 19.35 -13.08 -12.85
C ASN A 129 18.22 -12.34 -13.61
N PRO A 130 17.82 -12.77 -14.82
CA PRO A 130 16.73 -12.13 -15.56
C PRO A 130 15.38 -12.19 -14.86
N TRP A 131 15.09 -13.28 -14.15
CA TRP A 131 13.83 -13.44 -13.41
C TRP A 131 13.72 -12.41 -12.27
N GLU A 132 14.84 -12.14 -11.58
CA GLU A 132 14.90 -11.23 -10.42
C GLU A 132 14.72 -9.77 -10.85
N LYS A 133 15.14 -9.42 -12.08
CA LYS A 133 14.82 -8.12 -12.69
C LYS A 133 13.32 -7.88 -12.73
N THR A 134 12.59 -8.83 -13.30
CA THR A 134 11.13 -8.75 -13.46
C THR A 134 10.43 -8.82 -12.11
N ALA A 135 10.84 -9.75 -11.23
CA ALA A 135 10.24 -9.92 -9.91
C ALA A 135 10.45 -8.69 -9.02
N SER A 136 11.60 -8.02 -9.11
CA SER A 136 11.86 -6.79 -8.33
C SER A 136 10.93 -5.63 -8.70
N LEU A 137 10.46 -5.55 -9.95
CA LEU A 137 9.43 -4.58 -10.35
C LEU A 137 8.08 -4.92 -9.71
N GLY A 138 7.76 -6.20 -9.54
CA GLY A 138 6.53 -6.55 -8.82
C GLY A 138 6.61 -6.26 -7.32
N LEU A 139 7.79 -6.40 -6.68
CA LEU A 139 8.01 -5.89 -5.32
C LEU A 139 7.77 -4.38 -5.25
N ARG A 140 8.31 -3.64 -6.23
CA ARG A 140 8.17 -2.18 -6.34
C ARG A 140 6.71 -1.73 -6.39
N HIS A 141 5.86 -2.45 -7.13
CA HIS A 141 4.44 -2.11 -7.29
C HIS A 141 3.52 -2.80 -6.27
N GLY A 142 4.03 -3.66 -5.40
CA GLY A 142 3.22 -4.43 -4.44
C GLY A 142 2.43 -5.59 -5.05
N HIS A 143 2.85 -6.11 -6.22
CA HIS A 143 2.26 -7.28 -6.84
C HIS A 143 2.56 -8.54 -6.02
N THR A 144 1.54 -9.12 -5.39
CA THR A 144 1.70 -10.22 -4.44
C THR A 144 2.17 -11.53 -5.07
N GLU A 145 1.99 -11.68 -6.39
CA GLU A 145 2.43 -12.85 -7.17
C GLU A 145 3.95 -13.03 -7.16
N VAL A 146 4.71 -11.96 -6.89
CA VAL A 146 6.18 -12.05 -6.82
C VAL A 146 6.66 -12.86 -5.63
N ILE A 147 5.86 -12.97 -4.56
CA ILE A 147 6.23 -13.76 -3.39
C ILE A 147 6.46 -15.21 -3.82
N ASP A 148 5.53 -15.75 -4.61
CA ASP A 148 5.61 -17.12 -5.14
C ASP A 148 6.84 -17.27 -6.04
N THR A 149 7.17 -16.25 -6.85
CA THR A 149 8.39 -16.25 -7.69
C THR A 149 9.68 -16.33 -6.85
N TYR A 150 9.78 -15.54 -5.77
CA TYR A 150 10.94 -15.58 -4.87
C TYR A 150 11.02 -16.92 -4.11
N MET A 151 9.87 -17.50 -3.72
CA MET A 151 9.80 -18.82 -3.08
C MET A 151 10.26 -19.94 -4.02
N GLU A 152 9.79 -19.95 -5.26
CA GLU A 152 10.17 -20.94 -6.30
C GLU A 152 11.69 -20.93 -6.58
N HIS A 153 12.32 -19.77 -6.50
CA HIS A 153 13.77 -19.60 -6.67
C HIS A 153 14.56 -19.82 -5.37
N GLY A 154 13.92 -20.29 -4.29
CA GLY A 154 14.57 -20.56 -3.01
C GLY A 154 15.17 -19.30 -2.36
N ARG A 155 14.55 -18.14 -2.58
CA ARG A 155 14.99 -16.84 -2.04
C ARG A 155 14.26 -16.43 -0.77
N VAL A 156 13.25 -17.19 -0.35
CA VAL A 156 12.51 -16.99 0.90
C VAL A 156 12.76 -18.18 1.80
N THR A 157 13.13 -17.91 3.04
CA THR A 157 13.19 -18.90 4.13
C THR A 157 12.29 -18.40 5.25
N GLY A 158 11.45 -19.26 5.81
CA GLY A 158 10.55 -18.92 6.90
C GLY A 158 10.79 -19.80 8.12
N GLY A 159 10.58 -19.25 9.31
CA GLY A 159 10.65 -19.98 10.57
C GLY A 159 10.60 -19.06 11.78
N GLU A 160 10.89 -19.61 12.95
CA GLU A 160 11.00 -18.86 14.21
C GLU A 160 12.07 -17.76 14.10
N THR A 161 11.85 -16.66 14.81
CA THR A 161 12.65 -15.43 14.75
C THR A 161 14.15 -15.74 14.96
N GLU A 162 14.47 -16.47 16.02
CA GLU A 162 15.85 -16.89 16.34
C GLU A 162 16.49 -17.72 15.21
N ALA A 163 15.73 -18.66 14.63
CA ALA A 163 16.21 -19.48 13.52
C ALA A 163 16.44 -18.66 12.24
N MET A 164 15.61 -17.64 11.98
CA MET A 164 15.77 -16.74 10.84
C MET A 164 16.95 -15.78 11.01
N ILE A 165 17.17 -15.26 12.22
CA ILE A 165 18.36 -14.49 12.58
C ILE A 165 19.61 -15.34 12.34
N ASP A 166 19.64 -16.58 12.84
CA ASP A 166 20.76 -17.51 12.66
C ASP A 166 21.02 -17.84 11.18
N ALA A 167 19.97 -18.14 10.42
CA ALA A 167 20.07 -18.46 9.01
C ALA A 167 20.58 -17.28 8.17
N ALA A 168 20.06 -16.07 8.41
CA ALA A 168 20.48 -14.85 7.73
C ALA A 168 21.95 -14.53 8.02
N TYR A 169 22.32 -14.60 9.29
CA TYR A 169 23.68 -14.35 9.74
C TYR A 169 24.68 -15.38 9.18
N THR A 170 24.35 -16.67 9.22
CA THR A 170 25.20 -17.75 8.69
C THR A 170 25.42 -17.60 7.19
N ALA A 171 24.37 -17.26 6.43
CA ALA A 171 24.48 -17.03 5.00
C ALA A 171 25.35 -15.81 4.67
N TRP A 172 25.17 -14.71 5.41
CA TRP A 172 26.02 -13.53 5.30
C TRP A 172 27.49 -13.82 5.63
N ARG A 173 27.75 -14.59 6.69
CA ARG A 173 29.10 -14.98 7.10
C ARG A 173 29.77 -15.84 6.03
N THR A 174 29.03 -16.80 5.47
CA THR A 174 29.50 -17.66 4.38
C THR A 174 29.93 -16.82 3.16
N ASP A 175 29.11 -15.86 2.74
CA ASP A 175 29.45 -14.95 1.64
C ASP A 175 30.67 -14.07 1.99
N THR A 176 30.77 -13.61 3.24
CA THR A 176 31.90 -12.80 3.73
C THR A 176 33.22 -13.58 3.68
N VAL A 177 33.24 -14.83 4.16
CA VAL A 177 34.41 -15.72 4.11
C VAL A 177 34.79 -16.07 2.67
N ALA A 178 33.79 -16.19 1.78
CA ALA A 178 34.00 -16.35 0.34
C ALA A 178 34.50 -15.08 -0.36
N GLY A 179 34.68 -13.97 0.37
CA GLY A 179 35.20 -12.71 -0.16
C GLY A 179 34.20 -11.91 -1.00
N ARG A 180 32.91 -12.22 -0.93
CA ARG A 180 31.85 -11.49 -1.65
C ARG A 180 31.55 -10.17 -0.94
N ALA A 181 31.19 -9.14 -1.71
CA ALA A 181 30.56 -7.97 -1.13
C ALA A 181 29.13 -8.35 -0.72
N THR A 182 28.84 -8.36 0.58
CA THR A 182 27.53 -8.76 1.10
C THR A 182 27.03 -7.76 2.14
N VAL A 183 25.72 -7.70 2.32
CA VAL A 183 25.04 -6.86 3.31
C VAL A 183 23.97 -7.68 4.04
N LEU A 184 23.92 -7.54 5.36
CA LEU A 184 22.85 -8.02 6.20
C LEU A 184 21.95 -6.83 6.56
N VAL A 185 20.67 -6.93 6.25
CA VAL A 185 19.68 -5.86 6.39
C VAL A 185 18.58 -6.31 7.36
N THR A 186 18.19 -5.41 8.26
CA THR A 186 17.05 -5.54 9.17
C THR A 186 16.38 -4.15 9.27
N ASP A 187 15.24 -4.02 9.92
CA ASP A 187 14.50 -2.76 10.05
C ASP A 187 14.78 -2.01 11.37
N SER A 188 15.10 -2.70 12.46
CA SER A 188 15.29 -2.08 13.77
C SER A 188 16.75 -1.80 14.12
N ASN A 189 17.02 -0.69 14.81
CA ASN A 189 18.37 -0.37 15.31
C ASN A 189 18.83 -1.35 16.41
N GLU A 190 17.88 -1.95 17.13
CA GLU A 190 18.15 -2.96 18.16
C GLU A 190 18.66 -4.24 17.54
N SER A 191 17.95 -4.79 16.55
CA SER A 191 18.38 -5.96 15.79
C SER A 191 19.70 -5.72 15.05
N VAL A 192 19.94 -4.50 14.53
CA VAL A 192 21.27 -4.13 13.98
C VAL A 192 22.37 -4.27 15.05
N ARG A 193 22.12 -3.80 16.27
CA ARG A 193 23.10 -3.86 17.37
C ARG A 193 23.39 -5.30 17.76
N GLU A 194 22.35 -6.11 17.96
CA GLU A 194 22.47 -7.52 18.32
C GLU A 194 23.22 -8.32 17.26
N LEU A 195 22.85 -8.18 15.98
CA LEU A 195 23.52 -8.83 14.87
C LEU A 195 24.98 -8.39 14.74
N ASN A 196 25.29 -7.11 14.96
CA ASN A 196 26.66 -6.61 14.94
C ASN A 196 27.50 -7.16 16.11
N GLN A 197 26.94 -7.23 17.31
CA GLN A 197 27.63 -7.80 18.49
C GLN A 197 27.88 -9.29 18.32
N ARG A 198 26.90 -10.03 17.80
CA ARG A 198 27.04 -11.44 17.45
C ARG A 198 28.13 -11.65 16.39
N ALA A 199 28.09 -10.86 15.29
CA ALA A 199 29.10 -10.90 14.24
C ALA A 199 30.52 -10.73 14.78
N ARG A 200 30.70 -9.74 15.66
CA ARG A 200 31.98 -9.47 16.31
C ARG A 200 32.43 -10.63 17.19
N THR A 201 31.55 -11.14 18.05
CA THR A 201 31.87 -12.22 19.00
C THR A 201 32.39 -13.46 18.27
N ASP A 202 31.71 -13.84 17.20
CA ASP A 202 32.09 -14.96 16.36
C ASP A 202 33.43 -14.77 15.63
N LEU A 203 33.68 -13.57 15.12
CA LEU A 203 34.93 -13.24 14.44
C LEU A 203 36.12 -13.22 15.42
N ILE A 204 35.89 -12.90 16.69
CA ILE A 204 36.88 -13.01 17.77
C ILE A 204 37.14 -14.50 18.10
N LEU A 205 36.09 -15.30 18.27
CA LEU A 205 36.20 -16.73 18.59
C LEU A 205 36.93 -17.52 17.50
N ASP A 206 36.71 -17.19 16.23
CA ASP A 206 37.40 -17.79 15.09
C ASP A 206 38.83 -17.26 14.88
N GLY A 207 39.28 -16.30 15.71
CA GLY A 207 40.60 -15.67 15.60
C GLY A 207 40.79 -14.80 14.36
N THR A 208 39.70 -14.46 13.65
CA THR A 208 39.73 -13.53 12.51
C THR A 208 40.01 -12.11 12.98
N ILE A 209 39.49 -11.75 14.14
CA ILE A 209 39.81 -10.51 14.86
C ILE A 209 40.72 -10.88 16.03
N GLY A 210 41.93 -10.32 16.04
CA GLY A 210 42.92 -10.54 17.10
C GLY A 210 43.63 -9.24 17.52
N GLY A 211 42.99 -8.09 17.29
CA GLY A 211 43.55 -6.79 17.67
C GLY A 211 43.80 -6.73 19.18
N THR A 212 45.00 -6.32 19.58
CA THR A 212 45.36 -6.18 21.00
C THR A 212 44.76 -4.93 21.65
N ARG A 213 44.16 -4.05 20.85
CA ARG A 213 43.58 -2.77 21.25
C ARG A 213 42.17 -2.65 20.69
N GLU A 214 41.30 -2.05 21.48
CA GLU A 214 39.91 -1.80 21.16
C GLU A 214 39.60 -0.31 21.37
N VAL A 215 38.59 0.17 20.64
CA VAL A 215 38.02 1.51 20.80
C VAL A 215 36.53 1.38 21.05
N GLU A 216 36.01 2.14 22.01
CA GLU A 216 34.58 2.25 22.27
C GLU A 216 33.90 3.06 21.15
N LEU A 217 32.72 2.60 20.75
CA LEU A 217 31.91 3.15 19.67
C LEU A 217 30.66 3.85 20.23
N HIS A 218 29.91 4.51 19.35
CA HIS A 218 28.72 5.29 19.70
C HIS A 218 27.65 4.54 20.51
N ASP A 219 27.45 3.25 20.24
CA ASP A 219 26.44 2.43 20.89
C ASP A 219 26.97 1.62 22.08
N GLY A 220 28.17 1.95 22.57
CA GLY A 220 28.86 1.23 23.65
C GLY A 220 29.51 -0.08 23.18
N SER A 221 29.35 -0.47 21.92
CA SER A 221 30.12 -1.57 21.34
C SER A 221 31.59 -1.19 21.21
N HIS A 222 32.45 -2.18 20.97
CA HIS A 222 33.88 -1.97 20.80
C HIS A 222 34.29 -2.43 19.40
N ALA A 223 35.30 -1.79 18.83
CA ALA A 223 35.91 -2.20 17.57
C ALA A 223 37.41 -2.43 17.72
N ALA A 224 37.93 -3.43 17.02
CA ALA A 224 39.35 -3.77 16.91
C ALA A 224 39.86 -3.68 15.46
N ALA A 225 41.17 -3.78 15.27
CA ALA A 225 41.75 -3.87 13.93
C ALA A 225 41.22 -5.10 13.17
N GLY A 226 40.83 -4.89 11.90
CA GLY A 226 40.20 -5.89 11.04
C GLY A 226 38.67 -5.74 10.90
N GLU A 227 38.03 -4.99 11.82
CA GLU A 227 36.57 -4.89 11.87
C GLU A 227 35.99 -3.94 10.81
N LYS A 228 34.71 -4.17 10.46
CA LYS A 228 33.95 -3.29 9.57
C LYS A 228 33.15 -2.28 10.37
N VAL A 229 33.27 -1.01 10.02
CA VAL A 229 32.61 0.10 10.72
C VAL A 229 31.94 1.07 9.75
N ILE A 230 30.96 1.82 10.24
CA ILE A 230 30.19 2.82 9.50
C ILE A 230 30.24 4.15 10.23
N THR A 231 30.51 5.22 9.50
CA THR A 231 30.51 6.58 10.05
C THR A 231 29.10 7.17 10.03
N ARG A 232 28.67 7.81 11.14
CA ARG A 232 27.33 8.37 11.32
C ARG A 232 27.22 9.87 11.08
N ARG A 233 28.35 10.57 10.97
CA ARG A 233 28.41 12.04 10.81
C ARG A 233 29.21 12.43 9.59
N ASN A 234 28.86 13.57 9.01
CA ASN A 234 29.65 14.21 7.98
C ASN A 234 30.75 15.06 8.63
N ASP A 235 32.02 14.82 8.31
CA ASP A 235 33.13 15.71 8.69
C ASP A 235 34.10 15.94 7.53
N ARG A 236 34.09 17.17 6.99
CA ARG A 236 34.92 17.57 5.84
C ARG A 236 36.39 17.83 6.19
N ARG A 237 36.72 17.96 7.48
CA ARG A 237 38.08 18.12 7.99
C ARG A 237 38.82 16.78 7.99
N LEU A 238 38.09 15.69 8.19
CA LEU A 238 38.60 14.32 8.13
C LEU A 238 38.75 13.87 6.67
N ARG A 239 39.94 14.07 6.10
CA ARG A 239 40.24 13.80 4.69
C ARG A 239 40.65 12.35 4.47
N ALA A 240 40.05 11.74 3.45
CA ALA A 240 40.36 10.40 2.96
C ALA A 240 40.82 10.50 1.50
N GLY A 241 42.09 10.85 1.27
CA GLY A 241 42.62 11.19 -0.06
C GLY A 241 41.96 12.45 -0.64
N ARG A 242 41.39 12.35 -1.85
CA ARG A 242 40.62 13.46 -2.48
C ARG A 242 39.19 13.61 -1.92
N SER A 243 38.78 12.72 -1.01
CA SER A 243 37.47 12.72 -0.38
C SER A 243 37.57 13.12 1.10
N TRP A 244 36.44 13.06 1.79
CA TRP A 244 36.27 13.30 3.22
C TRP A 244 35.29 12.27 3.80
N VAL A 245 35.17 12.23 5.13
CA VAL A 245 34.33 11.26 5.87
C VAL A 245 32.86 11.66 5.83
N ARG A 246 32.01 10.82 5.22
CA ARG A 246 30.56 11.04 5.16
C ARG A 246 29.79 10.11 6.09
N ASN A 247 28.61 10.56 6.50
CA ASN A 247 27.61 9.68 7.08
C ASN A 247 27.25 8.56 6.07
N GLY A 248 27.27 7.32 6.52
CA GLY A 248 27.01 6.12 5.73
C GLY A 248 28.23 5.53 5.01
N ASP A 249 29.40 6.18 5.03
CA ASP A 249 30.62 5.58 4.48
C ASP A 249 30.98 4.30 5.26
N ARG A 250 31.33 3.23 4.52
CA ARG A 250 31.79 1.95 5.09
C ARG A 250 33.31 1.85 5.07
N TRP A 251 33.86 1.37 6.18
CA TRP A 251 35.29 1.29 6.40
C TRP A 251 35.70 -0.04 7.02
N THR A 252 36.98 -0.34 6.91
CA THR A 252 37.67 -1.39 7.65
C THR A 252 38.68 -0.73 8.57
N VAL A 253 38.64 -1.07 9.85
CA VAL A 253 39.63 -0.64 10.84
C VAL A 253 40.96 -1.32 10.51
N THR A 254 42.00 -0.53 10.29
CA THR A 254 43.34 -1.05 9.99
C THR A 254 44.28 -0.98 11.18
N ASP A 255 44.10 0.00 12.06
CA ASP A 255 44.94 0.20 13.24
C ASP A 255 44.22 1.07 14.29
N ILE A 256 44.53 0.85 15.56
CA ILE A 256 44.04 1.64 16.70
C ILE A 256 45.25 2.09 17.53
N ARG A 257 45.40 3.41 17.67
CA ARG A 257 46.56 4.03 18.32
C ARG A 257 46.38 4.12 19.84
N ASP A 258 47.47 4.42 20.55
CA ASP A 258 47.48 4.58 22.01
C ASP A 258 46.60 5.73 22.51
N ASP A 259 46.39 6.74 21.67
CA ASP A 259 45.53 7.89 21.97
C ASP A 259 44.04 7.62 21.65
N GLY A 260 43.69 6.39 21.32
CA GLY A 260 42.32 5.98 20.93
C GLY A 260 41.93 6.39 19.51
N SER A 261 42.82 7.03 18.73
CA SER A 261 42.52 7.37 17.34
C SER A 261 42.52 6.12 16.44
N VAL A 262 41.60 6.12 15.49
CA VAL A 262 41.29 4.94 14.67
C VAL A 262 41.70 5.19 13.23
N THR A 263 42.58 4.34 12.70
CA THR A 263 42.93 4.38 11.28
C THR A 263 41.97 3.49 10.50
N LEU A 264 41.24 4.10 9.57
CA LEU A 264 40.23 3.45 8.75
C LEU A 264 40.63 3.44 7.28
N ARG A 265 40.25 2.38 6.57
CA ARG A 265 40.37 2.29 5.09
C ARG A 265 39.01 1.99 4.48
N ARG A 266 38.66 2.67 3.37
CA ARG A 266 37.39 2.39 2.67
C ARG A 266 37.30 0.93 2.25
N THR A 267 36.16 0.31 2.53
CA THR A 267 35.90 -1.09 2.17
C THR A 267 36.00 -1.29 0.64
N GLY A 268 36.62 -2.38 0.19
CA GLY A 268 36.73 -2.73 -1.23
C GLY A 268 37.89 -2.08 -2.01
N ARG A 269 38.69 -1.18 -1.40
CA ARG A 269 39.91 -0.66 -2.04
C ARG A 269 41.18 -1.26 -1.43
N LYS A 270 42.05 -1.81 -2.29
CA LYS A 270 43.37 -2.34 -1.89
C LYS A 270 44.39 -1.23 -1.57
N TRP A 271 44.28 -0.07 -2.22
CA TRP A 271 45.19 1.09 -2.05
C TRP A 271 44.43 2.42 -2.01
N GLY A 272 44.90 3.35 -1.18
CA GLY A 272 44.35 4.72 -1.05
C GLY A 272 43.04 4.82 -0.25
N GLY A 273 42.71 6.03 0.20
CA GLY A 273 41.47 6.30 0.95
C GLY A 273 41.51 5.87 2.41
N SER A 274 42.69 5.94 3.05
CA SER A 274 42.81 5.84 4.51
C SER A 274 42.50 7.19 5.17
N VAL A 275 41.93 7.16 6.36
CA VAL A 275 41.66 8.32 7.21
C VAL A 275 41.94 7.96 8.67
N VAL A 276 42.42 8.92 9.44
CA VAL A 276 42.56 8.79 10.89
C VAL A 276 41.41 9.56 11.53
N LEU A 277 40.56 8.84 12.26
CA LEU A 277 39.49 9.43 13.05
C LEU A 277 40.01 9.70 14.47
N PRO A 278 39.78 10.90 15.04
CA PRO A 278 40.01 11.16 16.45
C PRO A 278 39.18 10.22 17.34
N ALA A 279 39.66 9.95 18.56
CA ALA A 279 38.97 9.11 19.52
C ALA A 279 37.53 9.58 19.78
N ASP A 280 37.33 10.88 20.02
CA ASP A 280 36.00 11.46 20.26
C ASP A 280 35.04 11.23 19.08
N TYR A 281 35.55 11.33 17.84
CA TYR A 281 34.73 11.05 16.67
C TYR A 281 34.35 9.57 16.60
N ALA A 282 35.28 8.67 16.94
CA ALA A 282 35.00 7.23 16.98
C ALA A 282 33.95 6.91 18.05
N ALA A 283 34.11 7.46 19.25
CA ALA A 283 33.22 7.27 20.38
C ALA A 283 31.81 7.86 20.14
N GLU A 284 31.67 8.94 19.38
CA GLU A 284 30.35 9.56 19.16
C GLU A 284 29.70 9.19 17.82
N HIS A 285 30.48 8.83 16.80
CA HIS A 285 30.00 8.81 15.40
C HIS A 285 30.47 7.61 14.59
N LEU A 286 30.94 6.54 15.23
CA LEU A 286 31.30 5.29 14.58
C LEU A 286 30.46 4.15 15.16
N ASP A 287 29.88 3.31 14.28
CA ASP A 287 29.21 2.06 14.65
C ASP A 287 29.91 0.88 13.96
N LEU A 288 29.67 -0.33 14.45
CA LEU A 288 29.91 -1.55 13.68
C LEU A 288 29.07 -1.59 12.39
N GLY A 289 29.61 -2.23 11.36
CA GLY A 289 29.12 -2.17 9.99
C GLY A 289 28.78 -3.51 9.35
N TYR A 290 28.53 -4.56 10.13
CA TYR A 290 28.22 -5.90 9.62
C TYR A 290 26.75 -5.98 9.17
N ALA A 291 25.83 -5.51 10.01
CA ALA A 291 24.40 -5.33 9.75
C ALA A 291 24.05 -3.83 9.64
N VAL A 292 23.02 -3.52 8.85
CA VAL A 292 22.50 -2.15 8.67
C VAL A 292 20.99 -2.14 8.57
N THR A 293 20.37 -0.97 8.78
CA THR A 293 18.96 -0.76 8.49
C THR A 293 18.70 -0.64 6.98
N SER A 294 17.47 -0.93 6.53
CA SER A 294 17.04 -0.72 5.13
C SER A 294 17.33 0.71 4.62
N TYR A 295 17.09 1.71 5.46
CA TYR A 295 17.37 3.12 5.15
C TYR A 295 18.87 3.37 4.91
N ARG A 296 19.75 2.77 5.72
CA ARG A 296 21.21 2.87 5.53
C ARG A 296 21.70 2.03 4.36
N ALA A 297 20.94 1.04 3.91
CA ALA A 297 21.26 0.23 2.74
C ALA A 297 20.90 0.92 1.42
N GLN A 298 20.10 1.99 1.44
CA GLN A 298 19.69 2.70 0.23
C GLN A 298 20.89 3.26 -0.55
N GLY A 299 20.83 3.15 -1.87
CA GLY A 299 21.92 3.51 -2.78
C GLY A 299 23.13 2.57 -2.77
N ILE A 300 23.19 1.58 -1.86
CA ILE A 300 24.29 0.61 -1.81
C ILE A 300 24.05 -0.51 -2.82
N THR A 301 25.13 -1.00 -3.44
CA THR A 301 25.09 -2.19 -4.30
C THR A 301 26.19 -3.17 -3.89
N THR A 302 25.78 -4.39 -3.56
CA THR A 302 26.63 -5.52 -3.16
C THR A 302 26.46 -6.69 -4.13
N ASP A 303 27.22 -7.76 -3.96
CA ASP A 303 27.04 -8.99 -4.72
C ASP A 303 25.83 -9.75 -4.18
N THR A 304 25.70 -9.86 -2.85
CA THR A 304 24.55 -10.48 -2.19
C THR A 304 23.90 -9.58 -1.13
N SER A 305 22.60 -9.77 -0.90
CA SER A 305 21.81 -9.13 0.16
C SER A 305 21.04 -10.19 0.95
N HIS A 306 21.13 -10.13 2.27
CA HIS A 306 20.40 -10.99 3.21
C HIS A 306 19.51 -10.10 4.07
N VAL A 307 18.21 -10.34 4.04
CA VAL A 307 17.21 -9.46 4.67
C VAL A 307 16.45 -10.25 5.73
N LEU A 308 16.54 -9.81 6.98
CA LEU A 308 15.64 -10.26 8.03
C LEU A 308 14.34 -9.47 7.89
N VAL A 309 13.24 -10.19 7.67
CA VAL A 309 11.91 -9.62 7.44
C VAL A 309 11.09 -9.77 8.71
N ASP A 310 10.69 -8.63 9.26
CA ASP A 310 9.71 -8.51 10.33
C ASP A 310 8.31 -8.25 9.75
N PRO A 311 7.22 -8.73 10.38
CA PRO A 311 5.85 -8.44 9.94
C PRO A 311 5.48 -6.96 9.89
N SER A 312 6.12 -6.10 10.69
CA SER A 312 5.92 -4.65 10.70
C SER A 312 6.68 -3.93 9.59
N MET A 313 7.57 -4.63 8.88
CA MET A 313 8.30 -4.07 7.75
C MET A 313 7.32 -3.57 6.67
N THR A 314 7.69 -2.48 6.03
CA THR A 314 6.89 -1.85 4.99
C THR A 314 7.35 -2.32 3.61
N ARG A 315 6.48 -2.22 2.60
CA ARG A 315 6.78 -2.59 1.22
C ARG A 315 8.04 -1.88 0.72
N GLU A 316 8.16 -0.59 1.00
CA GLU A 316 9.30 0.23 0.55
C GLU A 316 10.61 -0.25 1.20
N ASN A 317 10.57 -0.60 2.49
CA ASN A 317 11.71 -1.19 3.21
C ASN A 317 12.11 -2.53 2.62
N LEU A 318 11.14 -3.41 2.38
CA LEU A 318 11.38 -4.73 1.77
C LEU A 318 11.95 -4.59 0.36
N TYR A 319 11.35 -3.74 -0.47
CA TYR A 319 11.81 -3.48 -1.84
C TYR A 319 13.23 -2.93 -1.85
N VAL A 320 13.57 -1.97 -1.00
CA VAL A 320 14.95 -1.48 -0.90
C VAL A 320 15.88 -2.62 -0.46
N ALA A 321 15.56 -3.34 0.61
CA ALA A 321 16.43 -4.39 1.14
C ALA A 321 16.67 -5.55 0.15
N LEU A 322 15.63 -6.01 -0.56
CA LEU A 322 15.69 -7.11 -1.54
C LEU A 322 16.21 -6.69 -2.92
N THR A 323 16.82 -5.51 -3.04
CA THR A 323 17.34 -5.02 -4.31
C THR A 323 18.77 -4.47 -4.23
N ARG A 324 19.49 -4.79 -3.16
CA ARG A 324 20.88 -4.35 -2.96
C ARG A 324 21.91 -5.27 -3.60
N GLY A 325 21.62 -6.57 -3.70
CA GLY A 325 22.51 -7.60 -4.26
C GLY A 325 22.37 -7.74 -5.78
N ARG A 326 23.48 -7.82 -6.51
CA ARG A 326 23.49 -8.09 -7.96
C ARG A 326 23.22 -9.56 -8.30
N ASP A 327 23.76 -10.47 -7.49
CA ASP A 327 23.74 -11.92 -7.75
C ASP A 327 22.61 -12.63 -7.00
N ALA A 328 22.27 -12.13 -5.82
CA ALA A 328 21.28 -12.76 -4.94
C ALA A 328 20.70 -11.80 -3.90
N ASN A 329 19.39 -11.80 -3.76
CA ASN A 329 18.68 -11.21 -2.63
C ASN A 329 17.85 -12.30 -1.94
N ARG A 330 17.96 -12.41 -0.62
CA ARG A 330 17.28 -13.44 0.18
C ARG A 330 16.52 -12.81 1.34
N ALA A 331 15.30 -13.29 1.57
CA ALA A 331 14.45 -12.93 2.69
C ALA A 331 14.39 -14.08 3.71
N TYR A 332 14.62 -13.74 4.96
CA TYR A 332 14.51 -14.61 6.13
C TYR A 332 13.36 -14.08 6.96
N VAL A 333 12.22 -14.77 6.94
CA VAL A 333 10.93 -14.25 7.39
C VAL A 333 10.58 -14.88 8.72
N ALA A 334 10.58 -14.06 9.77
CA ALA A 334 10.09 -14.45 11.08
C ALA A 334 8.57 -14.67 11.00
N THR A 335 8.10 -15.85 11.43
CA THR A 335 6.68 -16.24 11.40
C THR A 335 6.00 -16.16 12.77
N ASP A 336 6.78 -16.01 13.84
CA ASP A 336 6.34 -15.82 15.21
C ASP A 336 6.32 -14.33 15.60
N LYS A 337 5.57 -13.99 16.66
CA LYS A 337 5.68 -12.67 17.30
C LYS A 337 6.94 -12.67 18.18
N PRO A 338 7.87 -11.72 18.05
CA PRO A 338 8.83 -11.47 19.11
C PRO A 338 8.08 -11.03 20.39
N ASP A 339 8.66 -11.33 21.54
CA ASP A 339 8.12 -11.11 22.90
C ASP A 339 7.51 -9.69 23.15
N ASP A 340 6.70 -9.57 24.20
CA ASP A 340 5.69 -8.52 24.54
C ASP A 340 6.14 -7.02 24.61
N SER A 341 7.27 -6.60 24.04
CA SER A 341 7.81 -5.23 24.15
C SER A 341 7.37 -4.23 23.07
N HIS A 342 6.67 -4.66 22.01
CA HIS A 342 6.21 -3.76 20.93
C HIS A 342 4.68 -3.85 20.72
N GLN A 343 3.93 -2.97 21.40
CA GLN A 343 2.48 -2.85 21.24
C GLN A 343 2.09 -2.01 20.01
N GLY A 344 1.43 -2.66 19.05
CA GLY A 344 0.59 -2.04 18.04
C GLY A 344 -0.50 -3.03 17.59
N PRO A 345 -1.77 -2.63 17.42
CA PRO A 345 -2.83 -3.55 17.04
C PRO A 345 -2.76 -3.89 15.55
N HIS A 346 -2.57 -5.17 15.20
CA HIS A 346 -2.66 -5.65 13.81
C HIS A 346 -3.55 -6.91 13.67
N PRO A 347 -4.32 -7.01 12.57
CA PRO A 347 -5.31 -8.06 12.36
C PRO A 347 -4.67 -9.33 11.78
N SER A 348 -4.08 -10.17 12.63
CA SER A 348 -4.04 -11.63 12.42
C SER A 348 -3.42 -12.33 13.63
N ASP A 349 -4.25 -12.75 14.59
CA ASP A 349 -3.92 -13.79 15.57
C ASP A 349 -4.00 -15.16 14.87
N ASN A 350 -3.09 -15.43 13.94
CA ASN A 350 -3.03 -16.72 13.27
C ASN A 350 -1.72 -17.44 13.63
N THR A 351 -1.83 -18.48 14.45
CA THR A 351 -0.72 -19.34 14.90
C THR A 351 -0.09 -20.16 13.76
N ASP A 352 -0.68 -20.13 12.56
CA ASP A 352 -0.19 -20.77 11.31
C ASP A 352 0.38 -19.75 10.30
N ALA A 353 0.97 -18.64 10.76
CA ALA A 353 1.56 -17.66 9.86
C ALA A 353 2.68 -18.30 9.01
N THR A 354 2.46 -18.40 7.69
CA THR A 354 3.51 -18.81 6.75
C THR A 354 4.34 -17.61 6.33
N ALA A 355 5.59 -17.81 5.92
CA ALA A 355 6.43 -16.73 5.35
C ALA A 355 5.73 -16.00 4.19
N ARG A 356 4.90 -16.71 3.43
CA ARG A 356 4.07 -16.12 2.36
C ARG A 356 3.06 -15.13 2.90
N ASN A 357 2.38 -15.43 4.01
CA ASN A 357 1.38 -14.55 4.61
C ASN A 357 2.03 -13.30 5.22
N VAL A 358 3.20 -13.45 5.87
CA VAL A 358 3.96 -12.31 6.40
C VAL A 358 4.41 -11.40 5.26
N LEU A 359 5.01 -11.95 4.20
CA LEU A 359 5.40 -11.16 3.02
C LEU A 359 4.21 -10.52 2.32
N PHE A 360 3.05 -11.17 2.30
CA PHE A 360 1.81 -10.59 1.80
C PHE A 360 1.42 -9.35 2.63
N GLY A 361 1.43 -9.47 3.96
CA GLY A 361 1.19 -8.34 4.87
C GLY A 361 2.17 -7.19 4.64
N VAL A 362 3.47 -7.49 4.56
CA VAL A 362 4.53 -6.51 4.30
C VAL A 362 4.33 -5.79 2.96
N LEU A 363 3.95 -6.50 1.89
CA LEU A 363 3.67 -5.88 0.58
C LEU A 363 2.43 -5.00 0.57
N GLN A 364 1.48 -5.23 1.47
CA GLN A 364 0.30 -4.37 1.67
C GLN A 364 0.57 -3.22 2.64
N ASN A 365 1.61 -3.32 3.48
CA ASN A 365 2.01 -2.30 4.44
C ASN A 365 2.82 -1.18 3.76
N VAL A 366 2.14 -0.11 3.35
CA VAL A 366 2.75 1.04 2.68
C VAL A 366 3.00 2.15 3.69
N SER A 367 4.27 2.55 3.86
CA SER A 367 4.64 3.64 4.78
C SER A 367 4.59 5.02 4.14
N ALA A 368 4.30 5.11 2.85
CA ALA A 368 4.33 6.37 2.13
C ALA A 368 3.35 7.36 2.78
N GLU A 369 3.87 8.42 3.39
CA GLU A 369 3.04 9.54 3.80
C GLU A 369 2.43 10.12 2.53
N LEU A 370 1.10 10.03 2.43
CA LEU A 370 0.36 10.72 1.38
C LEU A 370 0.66 12.21 1.52
N SER A 371 0.94 12.88 0.39
CA SER A 371 1.00 14.34 0.41
C SER A 371 -0.34 14.92 0.90
N ALA A 372 -0.36 16.15 1.41
CA ALA A 372 -1.61 16.77 1.85
C ALA A 372 -2.73 16.73 0.77
N HIS A 373 -2.37 16.79 -0.51
CA HIS A 373 -3.32 16.65 -1.63
C HIS A 373 -3.85 15.21 -1.75
N GLU A 374 -2.96 14.21 -1.67
CA GLU A 374 -3.36 12.80 -1.69
C GLU A 374 -4.14 12.42 -0.43
N THR A 375 -3.81 12.97 0.74
CA THR A 375 -4.59 12.81 1.97
C THR A 375 -5.98 13.41 1.82
N ILE A 376 -6.09 14.64 1.30
CA ILE A 376 -7.40 15.27 1.05
C ILE A 376 -8.21 14.43 0.06
N ALA A 377 -7.60 13.95 -1.02
CA ALA A 377 -8.28 13.11 -2.00
C ALA A 377 -8.73 11.77 -1.38
N ALA A 378 -7.87 11.10 -0.61
CA ALA A 378 -8.17 9.84 0.06
C ALA A 378 -9.26 10.01 1.12
N GLU A 379 -9.21 11.08 1.92
CA GLU A 379 -10.27 11.44 2.86
C GLU A 379 -11.56 11.73 2.09
N GLN A 380 -11.53 12.58 1.06
CA GLN A 380 -12.71 12.85 0.23
C GLN A 380 -13.30 11.57 -0.36
N ASP A 381 -12.47 10.63 -0.82
CA ASP A 381 -12.92 9.33 -1.31
C ASP A 381 -13.49 8.44 -0.21
N ALA A 382 -12.90 8.46 0.99
CA ALA A 382 -13.41 7.73 2.15
C ALA A 382 -14.77 8.29 2.61
N TRP A 383 -14.91 9.61 2.68
CA TRP A 383 -16.14 10.31 3.06
C TRP A 383 -17.19 10.34 1.95
N ALA A 384 -16.79 10.17 0.70
CA ALA A 384 -17.70 10.05 -0.44
C ALA A 384 -18.02 8.60 -0.82
N ASN A 385 -17.65 7.60 -0.02
CA ASN A 385 -17.92 6.21 -0.37
C ASN A 385 -19.43 5.90 -0.41
N ILE A 386 -19.85 4.95 -1.25
CA ILE A 386 -21.25 4.56 -1.40
C ILE A 386 -21.82 3.97 -0.10
N GLY A 387 -21.00 3.34 0.74
CA GLY A 387 -21.42 2.83 2.05
C GLY A 387 -21.93 3.94 2.98
N GLN A 388 -21.23 5.06 3.04
CA GLN A 388 -21.55 6.25 3.82
C GLN A 388 -22.83 6.90 3.30
N PHE A 389 -22.91 7.17 2.00
CA PHE A 389 -24.13 7.73 1.41
C PHE A 389 -25.33 6.79 1.56
N ALA A 390 -25.13 5.48 1.49
CA ALA A 390 -26.18 4.49 1.73
C ALA A 390 -26.66 4.52 3.19
N ALA A 391 -25.75 4.58 4.16
CA ALA A 391 -26.10 4.70 5.57
C ALA A 391 -26.89 5.98 5.86
N GLU A 392 -26.44 7.12 5.33
CA GLU A 392 -27.17 8.39 5.42
C GLU A 392 -28.56 8.29 4.79
N TYR A 393 -28.65 7.73 3.58
CA TYR A 393 -29.92 7.51 2.90
C TYR A 393 -30.87 6.65 3.74
N GLU A 394 -30.38 5.54 4.30
CA GLU A 394 -31.16 4.62 5.11
C GLU A 394 -31.66 5.27 6.40
N THR A 395 -30.84 6.10 7.06
CA THR A 395 -31.24 6.88 8.25
C THR A 395 -32.34 7.89 7.91
N ILE A 396 -32.18 8.66 6.83
CA ILE A 396 -33.19 9.64 6.41
C ILE A 396 -34.48 8.92 6.00
N ALA A 397 -34.37 7.80 5.28
CA ALA A 397 -35.51 7.01 4.85
C ALA A 397 -36.27 6.39 6.05
N ALA A 398 -35.56 5.99 7.10
CA ALA A 398 -36.16 5.50 8.34
C ALA A 398 -36.98 6.59 9.02
N ALA A 399 -36.44 7.80 9.14
CA ALA A 399 -37.18 8.95 9.69
C ALA A 399 -38.36 9.36 8.79
N ALA A 400 -38.15 9.48 7.48
CA ALA A 400 -39.13 9.99 6.53
C ALA A 400 -40.37 9.11 6.37
N GLN A 401 -40.22 7.80 6.57
CA GLN A 401 -41.32 6.85 6.44
C GLN A 401 -41.83 6.33 7.78
N HIS A 402 -41.28 6.79 8.92
CA HIS A 402 -41.63 6.29 10.26
C HIS A 402 -43.14 6.34 10.50
N ASP A 403 -43.74 7.52 10.36
CA ASP A 403 -45.17 7.73 10.59
C ASP A 403 -46.04 6.89 9.66
N ARG A 404 -45.62 6.76 8.39
CA ARG A 404 -46.31 5.93 7.39
C ARG A 404 -46.32 4.46 7.82
N TRP A 405 -45.18 3.94 8.26
CA TRP A 405 -45.08 2.55 8.71
C TRP A 405 -45.80 2.31 10.04
N ALA A 406 -45.75 3.27 10.96
CA ALA A 406 -46.50 3.21 12.21
C ALA A 406 -48.01 3.16 11.95
N LEU A 407 -48.52 4.00 11.04
CA LEU A 407 -49.92 3.95 10.60
C LEU A 407 -50.29 2.62 9.95
N LEU A 408 -49.40 2.04 9.14
CA LEU A 408 -49.64 0.73 8.52
C LEU A 408 -49.70 -0.40 9.56
N VAL A 409 -48.87 -0.34 10.60
CA VAL A 409 -48.93 -1.30 11.73
C VAL A 409 -50.22 -1.13 12.53
N ARG A 410 -50.62 0.10 12.86
CA ARG A 410 -51.90 0.38 13.55
C ARG A 410 -53.11 -0.05 12.73
N ALA A 411 -53.07 0.09 11.40
CA ALA A 411 -54.15 -0.33 10.51
C ALA A 411 -54.23 -1.85 10.28
N SER A 412 -53.30 -2.62 10.87
CA SER A 412 -53.32 -4.08 10.80
C SER A 412 -54.30 -4.68 11.83
N VAL A 413 -54.29 -6.00 12.01
CA VAL A 413 -55.28 -6.71 12.87
C VAL A 413 -54.82 -6.80 14.34
N LEU A 414 -53.86 -5.96 14.71
CA LEU A 414 -53.36 -5.83 16.08
C LEU A 414 -54.33 -5.01 16.93
N THR A 415 -54.33 -5.22 18.24
CA THR A 415 -54.94 -4.25 19.17
C THR A 415 -54.09 -2.98 19.24
N ASP A 416 -54.66 -1.88 19.75
CA ASP A 416 -53.91 -0.62 19.91
C ASP A 416 -52.65 -0.82 20.78
N ASP A 417 -52.75 -1.60 21.88
CA ASP A 417 -51.62 -1.92 22.76
C ASP A 417 -50.54 -2.76 22.06
N GLU A 418 -50.93 -3.74 21.24
CA GLU A 418 -50.00 -4.57 20.46
C GLU A 418 -49.28 -3.75 19.37
N ALA A 419 -50.00 -2.82 18.73
CA ALA A 419 -49.43 -1.92 17.73
C ALA A 419 -48.43 -0.94 18.37
N ASP A 420 -48.76 -0.37 19.53
CA ASP A 420 -47.86 0.53 20.27
C ASP A 420 -46.59 -0.18 20.75
N ALA A 421 -46.73 -1.42 21.23
CA ALA A 421 -45.58 -2.26 21.59
C ALA A 421 -44.68 -2.58 20.39
N ALA A 422 -45.27 -2.86 19.22
CA ALA A 422 -44.51 -3.11 18.00
C ALA A 422 -43.78 -1.86 17.47
N ILE A 423 -44.41 -0.68 17.53
CA ILE A 423 -43.81 0.58 17.05
C ILE A 423 -42.67 1.03 17.95
N SER A 424 -42.81 0.83 19.27
CA SER A 424 -41.79 1.24 20.26
C SER A 424 -40.64 0.23 20.39
N SER A 425 -40.73 -0.92 19.72
CA SER A 425 -39.70 -1.97 19.78
C SER A 425 -38.41 -1.54 19.07
N PRO A 426 -37.23 -1.89 19.60
CA PRO A 426 -35.95 -1.78 18.88
C PRO A 426 -35.95 -2.51 17.52
N ALA A 427 -36.75 -3.57 17.36
CA ALA A 427 -36.88 -4.32 16.11
C ALA A 427 -37.70 -3.59 15.03
N PHE A 428 -38.37 -2.48 15.36
CA PHE A 428 -39.16 -1.70 14.41
C PHE A 428 -38.32 -1.15 13.26
N GLY A 429 -37.07 -0.76 13.52
CA GLY A 429 -36.13 -0.34 12.47
C GLY A 429 -35.88 -1.43 11.41
N ALA A 430 -35.65 -2.67 11.85
CA ALA A 430 -35.46 -3.80 10.95
C ALA A 430 -36.75 -4.14 10.16
N LEU A 431 -37.91 -4.08 10.81
CA LEU A 431 -39.20 -4.27 10.17
C LEU A 431 -39.44 -3.24 9.05
N THR A 432 -39.23 -1.96 9.34
CA THR A 432 -39.44 -0.88 8.36
C THR A 432 -38.45 -0.94 7.19
N ALA A 433 -37.20 -1.34 7.44
CA ALA A 433 -36.22 -1.60 6.39
C ALA A 433 -36.69 -2.74 5.45
N GLU A 434 -37.25 -3.82 5.98
CA GLU A 434 -37.80 -4.89 5.15
C GLU A 434 -39.09 -4.50 4.43
N LEU A 435 -39.97 -3.71 5.05
CA LEU A 435 -41.16 -3.18 4.36
C LEU A 435 -40.77 -2.30 3.18
N ARG A 436 -39.77 -1.43 3.35
CA ARG A 436 -39.21 -0.63 2.25
C ARG A 436 -38.61 -1.51 1.16
N ARG A 437 -37.85 -2.55 1.52
CA ARG A 437 -37.30 -3.52 0.56
C ARG A 437 -38.41 -4.22 -0.20
N ALA A 438 -39.47 -4.65 0.47
CA ALA A 438 -40.64 -5.28 -0.14
C ALA A 438 -41.33 -4.34 -1.13
N GLU A 439 -41.56 -3.08 -0.73
CA GLU A 439 -42.17 -2.04 -1.57
C GLU A 439 -41.33 -1.75 -2.82
N ALA A 440 -40.01 -1.59 -2.67
CA ALA A 440 -39.08 -1.42 -3.80
C ALA A 440 -39.08 -2.60 -4.78
N ASN A 441 -39.45 -3.80 -4.29
CA ASN A 441 -39.66 -5.00 -5.11
C ASN A 441 -41.11 -5.17 -5.60
N HIS A 442 -41.93 -4.11 -5.51
CA HIS A 442 -43.33 -4.05 -5.95
C HIS A 442 -44.27 -4.99 -5.19
N HIS A 443 -43.95 -5.37 -3.95
CA HIS A 443 -44.94 -6.01 -3.08
C HIS A 443 -45.95 -4.97 -2.58
N ASP A 444 -47.23 -5.31 -2.63
CA ASP A 444 -48.30 -4.52 -2.03
C ASP A 444 -48.29 -4.73 -0.50
N ILE A 445 -47.60 -3.84 0.21
CA ILE A 445 -47.41 -3.90 1.66
C ILE A 445 -48.70 -3.63 2.44
N GLU A 446 -49.63 -2.85 1.87
CA GLU A 446 -50.90 -2.49 2.51
C GLU A 446 -51.81 -3.72 2.63
N THR A 447 -51.72 -4.67 1.69
CA THR A 447 -52.43 -5.95 1.79
C THR A 447 -51.58 -7.05 2.42
N LEU A 448 -50.25 -7.02 2.23
CA LEU A 448 -49.34 -8.05 2.72
C LEU A 448 -49.22 -8.04 4.24
N LEU A 449 -48.99 -6.89 4.87
CA LEU A 449 -48.72 -6.83 6.31
C LEU A 449 -49.93 -7.26 7.16
N PRO A 450 -51.16 -6.77 6.92
CA PRO A 450 -52.34 -7.24 7.66
C PRO A 450 -52.59 -8.74 7.49
N ARG A 451 -52.34 -9.29 6.29
CA ARG A 451 -52.46 -10.74 6.04
C ARG A 451 -51.45 -11.53 6.85
N LEU A 452 -50.18 -11.09 6.90
CA LEU A 452 -49.13 -11.77 7.67
C LEU A 452 -49.38 -11.69 9.17
N ALA A 453 -49.92 -10.58 9.68
CA ALA A 453 -50.32 -10.43 11.06
C ALA A 453 -51.37 -11.49 11.49
N ARG A 454 -52.35 -11.79 10.61
CA ARG A 454 -53.41 -12.79 10.87
C ARG A 454 -52.95 -14.25 10.89
N THR A 455 -51.76 -14.57 10.40
CA THR A 455 -51.32 -15.96 10.20
C THR A 455 -51.23 -16.77 11.50
N ARG A 456 -50.82 -16.11 12.59
CA ARG A 456 -50.74 -16.67 13.95
C ARG A 456 -50.80 -15.51 14.94
N GLY A 457 -51.55 -15.68 16.02
CA GLY A 457 -51.66 -14.67 17.10
C GLY A 457 -50.31 -14.38 17.77
N PHE A 458 -50.28 -13.33 18.60
CA PHE A 458 -49.07 -12.81 19.24
C PHE A 458 -49.01 -13.10 20.75
N SER A 459 -49.90 -13.97 21.26
CA SER A 459 -50.00 -14.29 22.69
C SER A 459 -48.75 -14.96 23.27
N ASP A 460 -47.89 -15.54 22.43
CA ASP A 460 -46.62 -16.19 22.78
C ASP A 460 -45.38 -15.41 22.28
N ALA A 461 -45.56 -14.17 21.81
CA ALA A 461 -44.47 -13.38 21.23
C ALA A 461 -43.85 -12.41 22.25
N ASP A 462 -42.54 -12.56 22.51
CA ASP A 462 -41.78 -11.61 23.33
C ASP A 462 -41.57 -10.25 22.65
N ASP A 463 -41.52 -10.23 21.30
CA ASP A 463 -41.40 -9.01 20.48
C ASP A 463 -42.22 -9.15 19.19
N ILE A 464 -43.33 -8.41 19.12
CA ILE A 464 -44.27 -8.41 17.99
C ILE A 464 -43.59 -7.90 16.71
N ALA A 465 -42.73 -6.87 16.80
CA ALA A 465 -42.04 -6.30 15.65
C ALA A 465 -41.01 -7.27 15.07
N ALA A 466 -40.27 -8.00 15.91
CA ALA A 466 -39.34 -9.04 15.47
C ALA A 466 -40.07 -10.20 14.76
N VAL A 467 -41.25 -10.61 15.27
CA VAL A 467 -42.09 -11.63 14.64
C VAL A 467 -42.61 -11.15 13.28
N LEU A 468 -43.11 -9.92 13.20
CA LEU A 468 -43.57 -9.33 11.93
C LEU A 468 -42.42 -9.21 10.93
N HIS A 469 -41.24 -8.78 11.38
CA HIS A 469 -40.04 -8.71 10.55
C HIS A 469 -39.72 -10.09 9.94
N SER A 470 -39.60 -11.13 10.77
CA SER A 470 -39.35 -12.51 10.30
C SER A 470 -40.40 -13.02 9.31
N ARG A 471 -41.69 -12.70 9.54
CA ARG A 471 -42.79 -13.06 8.64
C ARG A 471 -42.69 -12.35 7.30
N VAL A 472 -42.38 -11.04 7.30
CA VAL A 472 -42.18 -10.24 6.08
C VAL A 472 -41.00 -10.79 5.30
N THR A 473 -39.83 -10.94 5.92
CA THR A 473 -38.61 -11.50 5.29
C THR A 473 -38.91 -12.84 4.60
N ARG A 474 -39.65 -13.74 5.27
CA ARG A 474 -40.02 -15.04 4.70
C ARG A 474 -40.97 -14.92 3.51
N ALA A 475 -41.92 -14.00 3.57
CA ALA A 475 -42.91 -13.78 2.52
C ALA A 475 -42.33 -13.05 1.29
N THR A 476 -41.29 -12.23 1.49
CA THR A 476 -40.64 -11.42 0.46
C THR A 476 -39.32 -12.00 -0.05
N ALA A 477 -38.90 -13.15 0.49
CA ALA A 477 -37.72 -13.90 0.03
C ALA A 477 -37.75 -14.24 -1.49
N ARG A 478 -38.94 -14.24 -2.11
CA ARG A 478 -39.11 -14.32 -3.56
C ARG A 478 -39.66 -12.99 -4.10
N PRO A 479 -39.09 -12.43 -5.19
CA PRO A 479 -39.60 -11.20 -5.79
C PRO A 479 -41.09 -11.31 -6.16
N ALA A 480 -41.84 -10.23 -5.97
CA ALA A 480 -43.24 -10.16 -6.39
C ALA A 480 -43.41 -10.47 -7.89
N GLY A 481 -44.40 -11.31 -8.22
CA GLY A 481 -44.81 -11.57 -9.59
C GLY A 481 -43.96 -12.57 -10.36
N SER A 482 -43.97 -13.85 -9.97
CA SER A 482 -43.41 -14.99 -10.71
C SER A 482 -44.16 -15.32 -12.02
N GLY A 483 -44.63 -14.30 -12.76
CA GLY A 483 -45.40 -14.41 -14.00
C GLY A 483 -44.86 -13.52 -15.14
N ARG A 484 -45.54 -13.54 -16.29
CA ARG A 484 -45.11 -13.03 -17.61
C ARG A 484 -44.75 -11.53 -17.73
N VAL A 485 -44.87 -10.71 -16.67
CA VAL A 485 -44.50 -9.28 -16.68
C VAL A 485 -43.74 -8.93 -15.39
N ARG A 486 -42.42 -9.10 -15.39
CA ARG A 486 -41.55 -8.78 -14.25
C ARG A 486 -41.24 -7.29 -14.24
N LYS A 487 -41.82 -6.52 -13.31
CA LYS A 487 -41.45 -5.11 -13.10
C LYS A 487 -40.02 -5.03 -12.55
N THR A 488 -39.26 -4.02 -12.98
CA THR A 488 -37.88 -3.82 -12.50
C THR A 488 -37.93 -3.21 -11.10
N PRO A 489 -37.21 -3.77 -10.11
CA PRO A 489 -37.15 -3.20 -8.76
C PRO A 489 -36.68 -1.73 -8.79
N GLN A 490 -37.22 -0.92 -7.88
CA GLN A 490 -36.81 0.48 -7.70
C GLN A 490 -35.63 0.52 -6.73
N LEU A 491 -34.42 0.44 -7.28
CA LEU A 491 -33.17 0.39 -6.53
C LEU A 491 -32.21 1.47 -7.02
N ILE A 492 -31.55 2.13 -6.07
CA ILE A 492 -30.47 3.08 -6.30
C ILE A 492 -29.19 2.30 -6.56
N ALA A 493 -28.52 2.60 -7.67
CA ALA A 493 -27.38 1.86 -8.20
C ALA A 493 -27.63 0.34 -8.37
N GLY A 494 -28.88 -0.12 -8.33
CA GLY A 494 -29.24 -1.53 -8.35
C GLY A 494 -29.06 -2.28 -7.01
N LEU A 495 -28.76 -1.58 -5.91
CA LEU A 495 -28.53 -2.18 -4.59
C LEU A 495 -29.50 -1.65 -3.53
N ILE A 496 -29.56 -0.33 -3.34
CA ILE A 496 -30.25 0.27 -2.19
C ILE A 496 -31.74 0.46 -2.51
N PRO A 497 -32.68 -0.05 -1.69
CA PRO A 497 -34.11 0.18 -1.89
C PRO A 497 -34.48 1.67 -1.84
N GLU A 498 -35.10 2.17 -2.90
CA GLU A 498 -35.57 3.56 -2.92
C GLU A 498 -36.76 3.73 -1.97
N ALA A 499 -36.74 4.80 -1.17
CA ALA A 499 -37.81 5.17 -0.27
C ALA A 499 -38.95 5.84 -1.05
N ILE A 500 -40.06 5.13 -1.19
CA ILE A 500 -41.22 5.55 -1.97
C ILE A 500 -42.33 6.03 -1.02
N GLY A 501 -43.28 6.82 -1.55
CA GLY A 501 -44.51 7.21 -0.85
C GLY A 501 -44.54 8.65 -0.35
N THR A 502 -45.54 8.93 0.48
CA THR A 502 -45.80 10.26 1.03
C THR A 502 -44.81 10.58 2.15
N MET A 503 -44.12 11.70 2.01
CA MET A 503 -43.16 12.26 2.98
C MET A 503 -43.06 13.77 2.77
N SER A 504 -42.46 14.49 3.72
CA SER A 504 -42.24 15.94 3.61
C SER A 504 -41.38 16.30 2.39
N ALA A 505 -41.53 17.51 1.86
CA ALA A 505 -40.75 17.97 0.72
C ALA A 505 -39.24 17.99 1.03
N GLU A 506 -38.89 18.38 2.24
CA GLU A 506 -37.52 18.50 2.74
C GLU A 506 -36.82 17.13 2.83
N LEU A 507 -37.48 16.12 3.41
CA LEU A 507 -36.94 14.75 3.48
C LEU A 507 -36.88 14.10 2.09
N ARG A 508 -37.85 14.37 1.21
CA ARG A 508 -37.80 13.91 -0.18
C ARG A 508 -36.60 14.49 -0.93
N GLN A 509 -36.35 15.79 -0.75
CA GLN A 509 -35.19 16.44 -1.35
C GLN A 509 -33.88 15.84 -0.83
N ALA A 510 -33.76 15.67 0.49
CA ALA A 510 -32.59 15.04 1.11
C ALA A 510 -32.31 13.62 0.56
N LEU A 511 -33.35 12.79 0.42
CA LEU A 511 -33.24 11.46 -0.19
C LEU A 511 -32.85 11.53 -1.67
N THR A 512 -33.39 12.49 -2.41
CA THR A 512 -33.06 12.70 -3.84
C THR A 512 -31.59 13.07 -4.00
N GLU A 513 -31.09 14.00 -3.19
CA GLU A 513 -29.68 14.41 -3.22
C GLU A 513 -28.75 13.22 -2.93
N ARG A 514 -29.05 12.41 -1.91
CA ARG A 514 -28.23 11.22 -1.57
C ARG A 514 -28.29 10.17 -2.67
N ARG A 515 -29.47 9.93 -3.27
CA ARG A 515 -29.61 9.05 -4.43
C ARG A 515 -28.73 9.49 -5.59
N ASP A 516 -28.76 10.78 -5.92
CA ASP A 516 -28.05 11.31 -7.07
C ASP A 516 -26.51 11.28 -6.85
N LEU A 517 -26.05 11.48 -5.60
CA LEU A 517 -24.64 11.26 -5.22
C LEU A 517 -24.20 9.81 -5.42
N ILE A 518 -25.01 8.85 -4.96
CA ILE A 518 -24.72 7.41 -5.11
C ILE A 518 -24.65 7.02 -6.59
N GLU A 519 -25.63 7.45 -7.40
CA GLU A 519 -25.67 7.15 -8.84
C GLU A 519 -24.48 7.77 -9.60
N THR A 520 -24.12 9.01 -9.25
CA THR A 520 -22.99 9.73 -9.85
C THR A 520 -21.67 9.05 -9.52
N ARG A 521 -21.45 8.70 -8.25
CA ARG A 521 -20.23 7.97 -7.84
C ARG A 521 -20.13 6.59 -8.50
N ALA A 522 -21.21 5.81 -8.51
CA ALA A 522 -21.22 4.50 -9.16
C ALA A 522 -20.89 4.58 -10.66
N ALA A 523 -21.31 5.65 -11.34
CA ALA A 523 -20.95 5.90 -12.73
C ALA A 523 -19.47 6.27 -12.89
N ALA A 524 -18.96 7.20 -12.08
CA ALA A 524 -17.56 7.64 -12.11
C ALA A 524 -16.59 6.47 -11.84
N LEU A 525 -16.89 5.64 -10.83
CA LEU A 525 -16.09 4.45 -10.50
C LEU A 525 -16.04 3.44 -11.64
N LEU A 526 -17.16 3.21 -12.32
CA LEU A 526 -17.18 2.34 -13.49
C LEU A 526 -16.32 2.91 -14.62
N ASP A 527 -16.39 4.21 -14.87
CA ASP A 527 -15.62 4.86 -15.94
C ASP A 527 -14.13 4.85 -15.67
N ALA A 528 -13.71 5.13 -14.43
CA ALA A 528 -12.33 4.99 -14.00
C ALA A 528 -11.84 3.54 -14.17
N ALA A 529 -12.59 2.56 -13.66
CA ALA A 529 -12.21 1.16 -13.74
C ALA A 529 -12.08 0.64 -15.19
N LEU A 530 -12.93 1.09 -16.10
CA LEU A 530 -12.85 0.75 -17.53
C LEU A 530 -11.67 1.43 -18.22
N THR A 531 -11.38 2.69 -17.88
CA THR A 531 -10.27 3.47 -18.45
C THR A 531 -8.92 2.89 -18.02
N GLU A 532 -8.81 2.50 -16.75
CA GLU A 532 -7.62 1.86 -16.16
C GLU A 532 -7.50 0.37 -16.45
N ASN A 533 -8.51 -0.23 -17.13
CA ASN A 533 -8.56 -1.65 -17.46
C ASN A 533 -8.35 -2.56 -16.22
N GLN A 534 -8.99 -2.21 -15.11
CA GLN A 534 -8.88 -2.95 -13.85
C GLN A 534 -9.28 -4.42 -14.01
N GLY A 535 -8.59 -5.33 -13.32
CA GLY A 535 -8.71 -6.78 -13.53
C GLY A 535 -10.13 -7.34 -13.46
N TRP A 536 -10.96 -6.82 -12.57
CA TRP A 536 -12.35 -7.25 -12.39
C TRP A 536 -13.25 -6.87 -13.58
N THR A 537 -12.94 -5.81 -14.33
CA THR A 537 -13.77 -5.35 -15.45
C THR A 537 -13.76 -6.34 -16.62
N LYS A 538 -12.70 -7.15 -16.75
CA LYS A 538 -12.62 -8.26 -17.72
C LYS A 538 -13.78 -9.23 -17.55
N ALA A 539 -14.26 -9.40 -16.31
CA ALA A 539 -15.40 -10.24 -16.02
C ALA A 539 -16.73 -9.68 -16.56
N LEU A 540 -16.85 -8.38 -16.83
CA LEU A 540 -18.09 -7.79 -17.39
C LEU A 540 -18.26 -8.07 -18.88
N GLY A 541 -17.17 -8.46 -19.57
CA GLY A 541 -17.13 -8.59 -21.02
C GLY A 541 -17.05 -7.25 -21.75
N THR A 542 -16.96 -7.29 -23.07
CA THR A 542 -16.86 -6.09 -23.91
C THR A 542 -18.22 -5.38 -24.03
N PRO A 543 -18.27 -4.04 -23.93
CA PRO A 543 -19.51 -3.28 -24.15
C PRO A 543 -20.15 -3.61 -25.51
N PRO A 544 -21.47 -3.93 -25.54
CA PRO A 544 -22.19 -4.19 -26.79
C PRO A 544 -22.19 -2.99 -27.75
N LYS A 545 -22.22 -3.24 -29.06
CA LYS A 545 -22.25 -2.18 -30.09
C LYS A 545 -23.60 -1.47 -30.23
N ASP A 546 -24.69 -2.17 -29.90
CA ASP A 546 -26.04 -1.61 -29.96
C ASP A 546 -26.28 -0.65 -28.79
N ALA A 547 -26.73 0.58 -29.06
CA ALA A 547 -26.84 1.64 -28.06
C ALA A 547 -27.80 1.29 -26.90
N LYS A 548 -28.91 0.61 -27.18
CA LYS A 548 -29.90 0.24 -26.16
C LYS A 548 -29.37 -0.89 -25.25
N THR A 549 -28.69 -1.85 -25.86
CA THR A 549 -28.05 -2.96 -25.17
C THR A 549 -26.84 -2.49 -24.35
N ALA A 550 -26.04 -1.56 -24.90
CA ALA A 550 -24.93 -0.91 -24.22
C ALA A 550 -25.39 -0.13 -22.98
N ALA A 551 -26.48 0.64 -23.08
CA ALA A 551 -27.06 1.34 -21.93
C ALA A 551 -27.52 0.37 -20.83
N THR A 552 -28.07 -0.79 -21.20
CA THR A 552 -28.48 -1.83 -20.26
C THR A 552 -27.27 -2.49 -19.61
N TRP A 553 -26.25 -2.85 -20.40
CA TRP A 553 -24.98 -3.38 -19.92
C TRP A 553 -24.33 -2.42 -18.92
N ARG A 554 -24.27 -1.14 -19.25
CA ARG A 554 -23.66 -0.10 -18.41
C ARG A 554 -24.40 0.07 -17.08
N ARG A 555 -25.74 -0.02 -17.08
CA ARG A 555 -26.51 -0.02 -15.83
C ARG A 555 -26.17 -1.22 -14.94
N LEU A 556 -26.01 -2.42 -15.51
CA LEU A 556 -25.64 -3.62 -14.77
C LEU A 556 -24.21 -3.55 -14.25
N ALA A 557 -23.28 -3.04 -15.05
CA ALA A 557 -21.90 -2.82 -14.66
C ALA A 557 -21.77 -1.80 -13.51
N ARG A 558 -22.59 -0.73 -13.52
CA ARG A 558 -22.65 0.23 -12.40
C ARG A 558 -23.08 -0.41 -11.09
N THR A 559 -23.98 -1.40 -11.13
CA THR A 559 -24.35 -2.16 -9.92
C THR A 559 -23.18 -2.96 -9.34
N VAL A 560 -22.31 -3.51 -10.19
CA VAL A 560 -21.09 -4.19 -9.73
C VAL A 560 -20.10 -3.18 -9.14
N ALA A 561 -19.89 -2.04 -9.79
CA ALA A 561 -19.03 -0.97 -9.28
C ALA A 561 -19.54 -0.43 -7.92
N ALA A 562 -20.84 -0.19 -7.81
CA ALA A 562 -21.47 0.27 -6.57
C ALA A 562 -21.32 -0.74 -5.43
N TYR A 563 -21.42 -2.04 -5.72
CA TYR A 563 -21.24 -3.09 -4.72
C TYR A 563 -19.79 -3.12 -4.23
N ARG A 564 -18.83 -3.02 -5.15
CA ARG A 564 -17.41 -3.01 -4.79
C ARG A 564 -17.05 -1.83 -3.89
N ASP A 565 -17.52 -0.64 -4.22
CA ASP A 565 -17.25 0.56 -3.42
C ASP A 565 -17.98 0.54 -2.07
N ARG A 566 -19.24 0.10 -2.04
CA ARG A 566 -20.03 -0.03 -0.79
C ARG A 566 -19.33 -0.91 0.26
N TYR A 567 -18.66 -1.97 -0.17
CA TYR A 567 -18.04 -2.97 0.71
C TYR A 567 -16.51 -2.98 0.66
N GLY A 568 -15.87 -1.94 0.08
CA GLY A 568 -14.41 -1.79 0.06
C GLY A 568 -13.66 -2.90 -0.69
N ILE A 569 -14.25 -3.47 -1.75
CA ILE A 569 -13.66 -4.61 -2.48
C ILE A 569 -12.65 -4.09 -3.52
N THR A 570 -11.36 -4.30 -3.25
CA THR A 570 -10.25 -3.89 -4.11
C THR A 570 -9.65 -5.03 -4.93
N ASP A 571 -10.00 -6.28 -4.65
CA ASP A 571 -9.44 -7.45 -5.33
C ASP A 571 -9.85 -7.59 -6.81
N ILE A 572 -9.17 -8.51 -7.53
CA ILE A 572 -9.48 -8.81 -8.93
C ILE A 572 -10.80 -9.58 -9.11
N ILE A 573 -11.38 -10.11 -8.04
CA ILE A 573 -12.60 -10.90 -8.07
C ILE A 573 -13.78 -9.92 -8.06
N PRO A 574 -14.67 -9.90 -9.06
CA PRO A 574 -15.66 -8.83 -9.19
C PRO A 574 -16.52 -8.56 -7.95
N LEU A 575 -16.80 -9.58 -7.13
CA LEU A 575 -17.62 -9.46 -5.92
C LEU A 575 -16.87 -9.83 -4.61
N GLY A 576 -15.55 -10.03 -4.67
CA GLY A 576 -14.74 -10.41 -3.51
C GLY A 576 -15.16 -11.71 -2.81
N ALA A 577 -14.77 -11.82 -1.54
CA ALA A 577 -15.13 -12.93 -0.65
C ALA A 577 -16.65 -12.95 -0.34
N PRO A 578 -17.21 -14.10 0.09
CA PRO A 578 -18.62 -14.18 0.50
C PRO A 578 -18.92 -13.20 1.64
N GLY A 579 -20.05 -12.49 1.55
CA GLY A 579 -20.43 -11.51 2.57
C GLY A 579 -20.71 -12.13 3.94
N GLU A 580 -20.30 -11.42 4.99
CA GLU A 580 -20.39 -11.89 6.37
C GLU A 580 -21.80 -11.69 6.94
N ASP A 581 -22.39 -10.50 6.70
CA ASP A 581 -23.73 -10.14 7.13
C ASP A 581 -24.82 -10.42 6.08
N ASP A 582 -26.08 -10.41 6.51
CA ASP A 582 -27.21 -10.72 5.64
C ASP A 582 -27.52 -9.62 4.62
N ALA A 583 -27.18 -8.36 4.90
CA ALA A 583 -27.38 -7.25 3.97
C ALA A 583 -26.42 -7.38 2.78
N GLN A 584 -25.14 -7.63 3.06
CA GLN A 584 -24.09 -7.89 2.08
C GLN A 584 -24.38 -9.14 1.27
N LYS A 585 -24.88 -10.23 1.87
CA LYS A 585 -25.29 -11.43 1.10
C LYS A 585 -26.38 -11.10 0.07
N ILE A 586 -27.35 -10.26 0.42
CA ILE A 586 -28.42 -9.88 -0.51
C ILE A 586 -27.89 -8.97 -1.62
N ASP A 587 -27.07 -7.98 -1.28
CA ASP A 587 -26.47 -7.07 -2.26
C ASP A 587 -25.47 -7.81 -3.16
N ALA A 588 -24.73 -8.78 -2.63
CA ALA A 588 -23.88 -9.68 -3.40
C ALA A 588 -24.67 -10.52 -4.41
N ALA A 589 -25.85 -11.03 -4.01
CA ALA A 589 -26.73 -11.76 -4.91
C ALA A 589 -27.25 -10.88 -6.06
N ARG A 590 -27.57 -9.61 -5.78
CA ARG A 590 -27.97 -8.62 -6.80
C ARG A 590 -26.82 -8.28 -7.74
N ALA A 591 -25.64 -8.00 -7.20
CA ALA A 591 -24.44 -7.72 -7.97
C ALA A 591 -24.02 -8.92 -8.83
N ARG A 592 -24.18 -10.15 -8.33
CA ARG A 592 -23.97 -11.39 -9.10
C ARG A 592 -24.93 -11.49 -10.27
N ALA A 593 -26.22 -11.30 -10.03
CA ALA A 593 -27.22 -11.32 -11.09
C ALA A 593 -26.96 -10.22 -12.15
N ALA A 594 -26.47 -9.06 -11.73
CA ALA A 594 -26.08 -7.98 -12.63
C ALA A 594 -24.85 -8.35 -13.47
N LEU A 595 -23.81 -8.91 -12.85
CA LEU A 595 -22.60 -9.39 -13.51
C LEU A 595 -22.90 -10.46 -14.56
N ASP A 596 -23.68 -11.49 -14.20
CA ASP A 596 -24.01 -12.58 -15.11
C ASP A 596 -24.82 -12.07 -16.31
N ARG A 597 -25.78 -11.17 -16.07
CA ARG A 597 -26.56 -10.56 -17.15
C ARG A 597 -25.74 -9.61 -18.02
N ALA A 598 -24.77 -8.88 -17.46
CA ALA A 598 -23.85 -8.04 -18.22
C ALA A 598 -22.99 -8.89 -19.15
N ARG A 599 -22.46 -10.01 -18.64
CA ARG A 599 -21.72 -11.01 -19.44
C ARG A 599 -22.55 -11.55 -20.60
N ASP A 600 -23.81 -11.91 -20.35
CA ASP A 600 -24.70 -12.43 -21.39
C ASP A 600 -24.93 -11.40 -22.49
N LEU A 601 -25.10 -10.12 -22.14
CA LEU A 601 -25.25 -9.05 -23.12
C LEU A 601 -23.97 -8.82 -23.94
N ALA A 602 -22.79 -9.01 -23.33
CA ALA A 602 -21.50 -8.86 -24.00
C ALA A 602 -21.22 -9.98 -25.02
N ARG A 603 -21.80 -11.17 -24.85
CA ARG A 603 -21.58 -12.34 -25.75
C ARG A 603 -22.39 -12.30 -27.06
N GLY A 604 -23.42 -11.46 -27.15
CA GLY A 604 -24.27 -11.34 -28.35
C GLY A 604 -25.20 -12.56 -28.59
N PRO A 605 -26.17 -12.48 -29.53
CA PRO A 605 -27.26 -13.45 -29.66
C PRO A 605 -26.89 -14.85 -30.23
N GLY A 606 -25.61 -15.24 -30.29
CA GLY A 606 -25.16 -16.40 -31.06
C GLY A 606 -24.28 -17.43 -30.32
N GLU A 607 -23.89 -17.19 -29.08
CA GLU A 607 -23.06 -18.13 -28.30
C GLU A 607 -23.90 -18.74 -27.17
N GLU A 608 -24.42 -19.95 -27.37
CA GLU A 608 -25.14 -20.69 -26.32
C GLU A 608 -24.25 -20.97 -25.10
N PRO A 609 -24.80 -20.94 -23.87
CA PRO A 609 -24.05 -21.29 -22.67
C PRO A 609 -23.79 -22.80 -22.65
N GLN A 610 -22.51 -23.21 -22.55
CA GLN A 610 -22.16 -24.57 -22.14
C GLN A 610 -22.81 -24.86 -20.78
N ARG A 611 -23.90 -25.63 -20.80
CA ARG A 611 -24.51 -26.18 -19.59
C ARG A 611 -23.44 -26.92 -18.80
N ARG A 612 -23.26 -26.56 -17.53
CA ARG A 612 -22.49 -27.33 -16.54
C ARG A 612 -22.99 -28.79 -16.56
N ALA A 613 -22.19 -29.68 -17.15
CA ALA A 613 -22.31 -31.11 -16.93
C ALA A 613 -21.79 -31.39 -15.51
N GLY A 614 -22.67 -31.88 -14.64
CA GLY A 614 -22.34 -32.14 -13.24
C GLY A 614 -23.57 -32.38 -12.38
N ARG A 615 -24.43 -33.32 -12.77
CA ARG A 615 -25.35 -33.99 -11.84
C ARG A 615 -24.94 -35.45 -11.79
N GLU A 616 -24.25 -35.83 -10.71
CA GLU A 616 -24.06 -37.23 -10.35
C GLU A 616 -25.42 -37.86 -10.02
N PRO A 617 -25.69 -39.10 -10.46
CA PRO A 617 -26.89 -39.81 -10.07
C PRO A 617 -26.69 -40.42 -8.66
N VAL A 618 -27.57 -40.06 -7.74
CA VAL A 618 -27.73 -40.72 -6.45
C VAL A 618 -28.10 -42.19 -6.70
N ARG A 619 -27.17 -43.11 -6.42
CA ARG A 619 -27.48 -44.54 -6.30
C ARG A 619 -28.27 -44.76 -5.02
N ARG A 620 -29.52 -45.20 -5.17
CA ARG A 620 -30.25 -45.94 -4.13
C ARG A 620 -29.58 -47.30 -3.96
N SER A 621 -29.17 -47.60 -2.73
CA SER A 621 -28.88 -48.96 -2.28
C SER A 621 -29.89 -49.29 -1.19
N LEU A 622 -30.40 -50.52 -1.27
CA LEU A 622 -31.36 -51.16 -0.36
C LEU A 622 -30.89 -51.18 1.09
#